data_AF-A0A849UBE7-F1
#
_entry.id   AF-A0A849UBE7-F1
#
_cell.length_a   1.000
_cell.length_b   1.000
_cell.length_c   1.000
_cell.angle_alpha   90.00
_cell.angle_beta   90.00
_cell.angle_gamma   90.00
#
_symmetry.space_group_name_H-M   'P 1'
#
loop_
_entity.id
_entity.type
_entity.pdbx_description
1 polymer ?
#
loop_
_entity_poly.entity_id
_entity_poly.type
_entity_poly.pdbx_seq_one_letter_code
_entity_poly.pdbx_strand_id
1 'polypeptide(L)'
;MKSIGIGCFNFGISKLVSTDIKVSEHVQNIKSSLEKIPSIGEIEIEFDDRFDDLITVPANNIGLKHNLVIPHIEFLRVEFSLHLPTRIQVSVLDESWAYERSGTEDFRVTLVSSFYGPVTFVESVGSAVKNDPSYSVRIVRAFLEAEFKKLEENVTFEYLGPSPFHANLFLTENTEKKGCAMIECEEIHARGYNDIIFKYDPEKFTSEQEIYEYFISEVDGELGLFYEIVRLKNRQNNAWRQISENVQSLKQVELGGLRWWSFLKKYKQLRNQRDIINELYQFKAENEGVRKQVQEWVDDAYSKQLAVYFEDYVRNNEAKFPSYPIDAISEWLRHNEARSIKYIELSIIFISSLFGGVIGSLLTILLQGRE
;
A
#
# COMPACT_ATOMS: atom_id res chain seq x y z
N MET A 1 -20.96 24.18 6.76
CA MET A 1 -20.68 22.73 6.68
C MET A 1 -19.51 22.53 5.73
N LYS A 2 -18.44 21.86 6.18
CA LYS A 2 -17.31 21.47 5.34
C LYS A 2 -17.50 20.03 4.88
N SER A 3 -17.14 19.76 3.63
CA SER A 3 -17.24 18.45 2.98
C SER A 3 -15.84 17.94 2.68
N ILE A 4 -15.44 16.84 3.34
CA ILE A 4 -14.03 16.41 3.41
C ILE A 4 -13.92 14.97 2.93
N GLY A 5 -13.15 14.77 1.86
CA GLY A 5 -12.84 13.46 1.33
C GLY A 5 -11.51 12.95 1.88
N ILE A 6 -11.42 11.64 2.11
CA ILE A 6 -10.22 11.00 2.68
C ILE A 6 -9.48 10.17 1.62
N GLY A 7 -8.18 10.42 1.51
CA GLY A 7 -7.26 9.70 0.66
C GLY A 7 -5.93 9.40 1.37
N CYS A 8 -4.98 8.87 0.61
CA CYS A 8 -3.62 8.62 1.05
C CYS A 8 -2.69 8.97 -0.11
N PHE A 9 -2.21 10.21 -0.11
CA PHE A 9 -1.23 10.70 -1.08
C PHE A 9 0.17 10.72 -0.46
N ASN A 10 1.19 10.69 -1.30
CA ASN A 10 2.58 10.87 -0.90
C ASN A 10 3.35 11.60 -2.01
N PHE A 11 4.36 12.37 -1.62
CA PHE A 11 5.33 12.93 -2.54
C PHE A 11 6.63 12.12 -2.47
N GLY A 12 6.75 11.16 -3.38
CA GLY A 12 7.91 10.29 -3.50
C GLY A 12 9.09 10.95 -4.20
N ILE A 13 10.23 10.26 -4.21
CA ILE A 13 11.45 10.71 -4.89
C ILE A 13 11.54 10.06 -6.28
N SER A 14 11.82 10.84 -7.31
CA SER A 14 12.00 10.31 -8.66
C SER A 14 13.23 9.43 -8.78
N LYS A 15 13.17 8.42 -9.66
CA LYS A 15 14.30 7.51 -9.96
C LYS A 15 15.53 8.22 -10.55
N LEU A 16 15.40 9.49 -10.92
CA LEU A 16 16.48 10.32 -11.44
C LEU A 16 17.48 10.74 -10.35
N VAL A 17 17.09 10.66 -9.08
CA VAL A 17 17.98 10.96 -7.94
C VAL A 17 18.76 9.70 -7.58
N SER A 18 20.05 9.67 -7.93
CA SER A 18 20.96 8.55 -7.67
C SER A 18 21.72 8.66 -6.35
N THR A 19 21.42 9.68 -5.54
CA THR A 19 22.15 10.03 -4.33
C THR A 19 21.21 10.19 -3.14
N ASP A 20 21.75 10.03 -1.93
CA ASP A 20 21.04 10.37 -0.71
C ASP A 20 20.66 11.87 -0.72
N ILE A 21 19.46 12.18 -0.24
CA ILE A 21 18.91 13.54 -0.16
C ILE A 21 18.46 13.83 1.26
N LYS A 22 18.67 15.05 1.77
CA LYS A 22 18.15 15.43 3.09
C LYS A 22 16.63 15.58 3.07
N VAL A 23 15.97 15.31 4.19
CA VAL A 23 14.51 15.56 4.33
C VAL A 23 14.15 17.01 4.00
N SER A 24 14.88 17.99 4.52
CA SER A 24 14.68 19.42 4.22
C SER A 24 14.82 19.74 2.73
N GLU A 25 15.78 19.12 2.05
CA GLU A 25 15.97 19.29 0.61
C GLU A 25 14.81 18.67 -0.19
N HIS A 26 14.33 17.49 0.22
CA HIS A 26 13.14 16.88 -0.38
C HIS A 26 11.88 17.72 -0.15
N VAL A 27 11.68 18.24 1.06
CA VAL A 27 10.57 19.16 1.39
C VAL A 27 10.61 20.42 0.52
N GLN A 28 11.80 21.00 0.33
CA GLN A 28 11.97 22.14 -0.56
C GLN A 28 11.66 21.78 -2.02
N ASN A 29 12.04 20.58 -2.47
CA ASN A 29 11.69 20.09 -3.80
C ASN A 29 10.17 19.91 -3.95
N ILE A 30 9.47 19.39 -2.93
CA ILE A 30 8.00 19.28 -2.94
C ILE A 30 7.39 20.67 -3.14
N LYS A 31 7.81 21.66 -2.34
CA LYS A 31 7.34 23.04 -2.44
C LYS A 31 7.57 23.61 -3.83
N SER A 32 8.79 23.50 -4.34
CA SER A 32 9.15 24.03 -5.66
C SER A 32 8.43 23.32 -6.82
N SER A 33 8.11 22.04 -6.71
CA SER A 33 7.28 21.34 -7.72
C SER A 33 5.82 21.78 -7.65
N LEU A 34 5.25 21.99 -6.46
CA LEU A 34 3.89 22.51 -6.28
C LEU A 34 3.74 23.94 -6.82
N GLU A 35 4.70 24.81 -6.55
CA GLU A 35 4.73 26.22 -7.03
C GLU A 35 4.72 26.34 -8.56
N LYS A 36 5.14 25.31 -9.28
CA LYS A 36 5.14 25.29 -10.76
C LYS A 36 3.78 24.98 -11.36
N ILE A 37 2.83 24.48 -10.56
CA ILE A 37 1.48 24.14 -11.03
C ILE A 37 0.61 25.39 -10.87
N PRO A 38 0.18 26.05 -11.97
CA PRO A 38 -0.45 27.38 -11.89
C PRO A 38 -1.78 27.43 -11.12
N SER A 39 -2.45 26.28 -10.95
CA SER A 39 -3.71 26.18 -10.20
C SER A 39 -3.53 25.97 -8.70
N ILE A 40 -2.29 25.82 -8.22
CA ILE A 40 -1.96 25.62 -6.80
C ILE A 40 -1.51 26.95 -6.19
N GLY A 41 -2.05 27.26 -5.02
CA GLY A 41 -1.72 28.45 -4.23
C GLY A 41 -1.57 28.12 -2.74
N GLU A 42 -1.22 29.15 -1.95
CA GLU A 42 -1.21 29.09 -0.47
C GLU A 42 -0.50 27.84 0.08
N ILE A 43 0.71 27.56 -0.42
CA ILE A 43 1.47 26.35 -0.07
C ILE A 43 2.15 26.53 1.29
N GLU A 44 1.78 25.70 2.25
CA GLU A 44 2.38 25.59 3.56
C GLU A 44 2.93 24.17 3.76
N ILE A 45 4.20 24.06 4.15
CA ILE A 45 4.81 22.77 4.44
C ILE A 45 5.54 22.88 5.77
N GLU A 46 5.18 22.01 6.70
CA GLU A 46 5.75 21.90 8.03
C GLU A 46 6.27 20.49 8.22
N PHE A 47 7.44 20.35 8.85
CA PHE A 47 7.96 19.08 9.30
C PHE A 47 8.81 19.32 10.55
N ASP A 48 9.01 18.27 11.32
CA ASP A 48 9.84 18.33 12.52
C ASP A 48 11.32 18.23 12.15
N ASP A 49 12.06 19.33 12.34
CA ASP A 49 13.46 19.49 11.95
C ASP A 49 14.41 18.53 12.70
N ARG A 50 13.96 17.93 13.79
CA ARG A 50 14.66 16.86 14.51
C ARG A 50 14.83 15.60 13.66
N PHE A 51 14.02 15.46 12.61
CA PHE A 51 14.06 14.36 11.65
C PHE A 51 14.67 14.78 10.28
N ASP A 52 15.52 15.82 10.24
CA ASP A 52 16.27 16.20 9.02
C ASP A 52 17.42 15.23 8.67
N ASP A 53 17.10 13.94 8.59
CA ASP A 53 18.03 12.88 8.26
C ASP A 53 18.26 12.73 6.75
N LEU A 54 19.27 11.94 6.38
CA LEU A 54 19.49 11.53 5.00
C LEU A 54 18.48 10.46 4.60
N ILE A 55 17.76 10.70 3.51
CA ILE A 55 16.89 9.73 2.87
C ILE A 55 17.72 8.90 1.91
N THR A 56 17.90 7.61 2.23
CA THR A 56 18.46 6.65 1.29
C THR A 56 17.39 6.20 0.31
N VAL A 57 17.55 6.57 -0.96
CA VAL A 57 16.64 6.17 -2.02
C VAL A 57 17.02 4.76 -2.51
N PRO A 58 16.17 3.74 -2.33
CA PRO A 58 16.49 2.41 -2.83
C PRO A 58 16.54 2.41 -4.35
N ALA A 59 17.50 1.65 -4.93
CA ALA A 59 17.70 1.56 -6.38
C ALA A 59 16.43 1.19 -7.16
N ASN A 60 15.56 0.39 -6.54
CA ASN A 60 14.22 0.11 -7.00
C ASN A 60 13.23 0.95 -6.19
N ASN A 61 13.14 2.26 -6.45
CA ASN A 61 12.14 3.07 -5.78
C ASN A 61 10.74 2.61 -6.22
N ILE A 62 10.03 1.97 -5.29
CA ILE A 62 8.75 1.29 -5.54
C ILE A 62 7.56 1.98 -4.85
N GLY A 63 7.76 3.02 -4.04
CA GLY A 63 6.72 3.97 -3.59
C GLY A 63 5.35 3.42 -3.16
N LEU A 64 4.35 4.30 -3.10
CA LEU A 64 3.00 3.93 -2.63
C LEU A 64 2.30 2.93 -3.57
N LYS A 65 2.67 2.88 -4.86
CA LYS A 65 2.14 1.89 -5.81
C LYS A 65 2.44 0.45 -5.40
N HIS A 66 3.52 0.24 -4.64
CA HIS A 66 3.86 -1.06 -4.06
C HIS A 66 3.58 -1.11 -2.55
N ASN A 67 2.75 -0.17 -2.06
CA ASN A 67 2.30 -0.06 -0.67
C ASN A 67 3.44 0.25 0.32
N LEU A 68 4.46 0.99 -0.15
CA LEU A 68 5.55 1.52 0.67
C LEU A 68 5.49 3.04 0.66
N VAL A 69 5.80 3.68 1.77
CA VAL A 69 5.87 5.15 1.85
C VAL A 69 7.33 5.52 1.79
N ILE A 70 7.80 6.06 0.66
CA ILE A 70 9.22 6.40 0.45
C ILE A 70 9.31 7.80 -0.20
N PRO A 71 9.91 8.79 0.49
CA PRO A 71 10.29 8.75 1.90
C PRO A 71 9.05 8.74 2.81
N HIS A 72 9.17 8.12 3.98
CA HIS A 72 8.27 8.38 5.10
C HIS A 72 8.94 9.46 5.95
N ILE A 73 8.35 10.66 5.95
CA ILE A 73 8.79 11.78 6.78
C ILE A 73 7.81 11.86 7.93
N GLU A 74 8.29 11.63 9.15
CA GLU A 74 7.48 11.72 10.36
C GLU A 74 7.07 13.18 10.61
N PHE A 75 5.81 13.37 11.00
CA PHE A 75 5.24 14.68 11.33
C PHE A 75 5.30 15.70 10.18
N LEU A 76 5.28 15.23 8.92
CA LEU A 76 5.15 16.09 7.75
C LEU A 76 3.68 16.53 7.57
N ARG A 77 3.44 17.83 7.46
CA ARG A 77 2.19 18.43 7.02
C ARG A 77 2.44 19.21 5.73
N VAL A 78 1.66 18.95 4.70
CA VAL A 78 1.64 19.70 3.43
C VAL A 78 0.23 20.19 3.20
N GLU A 79 0.04 21.50 3.13
CA GLU A 79 -1.24 22.15 2.87
C GLU A 79 -1.13 23.06 1.65
N PHE A 80 -2.15 23.07 0.79
CA PHE A 80 -2.25 23.99 -0.33
C PHE A 80 -3.70 24.17 -0.80
N SER A 81 -3.98 25.31 -1.42
CA SER A 81 -5.22 25.55 -2.15
C SER A 81 -5.07 25.15 -3.62
N LEU A 82 -6.16 24.67 -4.21
CA LEU A 82 -6.20 24.17 -5.57
C LEU A 82 -7.49 24.62 -6.26
N HIS A 83 -7.36 25.42 -7.31
CA HIS A 83 -8.48 25.87 -8.13
C HIS A 83 -8.55 25.08 -9.45
N LEU A 84 -9.59 24.28 -9.62
CA LEU A 84 -9.84 23.48 -10.82
C LEU A 84 -11.16 23.86 -11.49
N PRO A 85 -11.11 24.64 -12.59
CA PRO A 85 -12.28 24.93 -13.38
C PRO A 85 -13.00 23.65 -13.82
N THR A 86 -14.33 23.72 -13.90
CA THR A 86 -15.25 22.62 -14.27
C THR A 86 -14.77 21.85 -15.50
N ARG A 87 -14.32 22.57 -16.54
CA ARG A 87 -13.79 21.96 -17.77
C ARG A 87 -12.57 21.07 -17.52
N ILE A 88 -11.69 21.46 -16.60
CA ILE A 88 -10.53 20.64 -16.21
C ILE A 88 -11.01 19.42 -15.43
N GLN A 89 -11.94 19.56 -14.49
CA GLN A 89 -12.48 18.44 -13.71
C GLN A 89 -13.07 17.35 -14.63
N VAL A 90 -13.89 17.75 -15.60
CA VAL A 90 -14.45 16.85 -16.62
C VAL A 90 -13.35 16.20 -17.45
N SER A 91 -12.33 16.97 -17.85
CA SER A 91 -11.23 16.47 -18.68
C SER A 91 -10.32 15.47 -17.96
N VAL A 92 -10.06 15.64 -16.66
CA VAL A 92 -9.14 14.76 -15.93
C VAL A 92 -9.78 13.42 -15.56
N LEU A 93 -11.11 13.39 -15.42
CA LEU A 93 -11.86 12.16 -15.13
C LEU A 93 -12.50 11.50 -16.36
N ASP A 94 -12.58 12.21 -17.49
CA ASP A 94 -13.36 11.80 -18.67
C ASP A 94 -14.84 11.52 -18.32
N GLU A 95 -15.39 12.31 -17.39
CA GLU A 95 -16.74 12.17 -16.86
C GLU A 95 -17.45 13.52 -16.95
N SER A 96 -18.49 13.63 -17.79
CA SER A 96 -19.22 14.88 -18.02
C SER A 96 -19.94 15.42 -16.78
N TRP A 97 -20.18 14.54 -15.80
CA TRP A 97 -20.94 14.81 -14.57
C TRP A 97 -20.03 15.10 -13.36
N ALA A 98 -18.73 15.35 -13.59
CA ALA A 98 -17.75 15.49 -12.52
C ALA A 98 -18.02 16.69 -11.59
N TYR A 99 -18.47 17.81 -12.15
CA TYR A 99 -18.75 19.01 -11.38
C TYR A 99 -20.02 18.88 -10.53
N GLU A 100 -21.06 18.21 -11.03
CA GLU A 100 -22.29 17.96 -10.27
C GLU A 100 -22.02 17.15 -8.99
N ARG A 101 -20.92 16.38 -8.96
CA ARG A 101 -20.50 15.58 -7.81
C ARG A 101 -19.59 16.32 -6.84
N SER A 102 -18.62 17.09 -7.33
CA SER A 102 -17.71 17.87 -6.49
C SER A 102 -18.38 19.11 -5.90
N GLY A 103 -19.29 19.71 -6.67
CA GLY A 103 -20.06 20.89 -6.30
C GLY A 103 -19.22 22.14 -6.05
N THR A 104 -17.95 22.18 -6.49
CA THR A 104 -17.04 23.32 -6.34
C THR A 104 -15.90 23.26 -7.36
N GLU A 105 -15.25 24.40 -7.59
CA GLU A 105 -13.97 24.51 -8.31
C GLU A 105 -12.78 24.70 -7.36
N ASP A 106 -13.02 24.99 -6.09
CA ASP A 106 -11.99 25.30 -5.10
C ASP A 106 -11.84 24.16 -4.09
N PHE A 107 -10.60 23.69 -3.94
CA PHE A 107 -10.24 22.61 -3.04
C PHE A 107 -9.14 23.08 -2.09
N ARG A 108 -9.20 22.62 -0.84
CA ARG A 108 -8.07 22.67 0.09
C ARG A 108 -7.59 21.25 0.32
N VAL A 109 -6.29 21.03 0.13
CA VAL A 109 -5.66 19.72 0.26
C VAL A 109 -4.71 19.77 1.43
N THR A 110 -4.92 18.91 2.42
CA THR A 110 -4.05 18.76 3.58
C THR A 110 -3.56 17.32 3.63
N LEU A 111 -2.27 17.11 3.42
CA LEU A 111 -1.58 15.84 3.64
C LEU A 111 -0.91 15.89 5.01
N VAL A 112 -1.18 14.89 5.85
CA VAL A 112 -0.52 14.71 7.14
C VAL A 112 0.12 13.34 7.17
N SER A 113 1.41 13.28 7.47
CA SER A 113 2.15 12.06 7.72
C SER A 113 2.36 11.92 9.22
N SER A 114 1.43 11.22 9.87
CA SER A 114 1.55 10.88 11.28
C SER A 114 2.50 9.70 11.47
N PHE A 115 2.56 9.17 12.69
CA PHE A 115 3.40 8.03 13.05
C PHE A 115 3.18 6.80 12.14
N TYR A 116 1.93 6.48 11.78
CA TYR A 116 1.61 5.30 10.98
C TYR A 116 1.78 5.53 9.45
N GLY A 117 1.79 6.79 9.02
CA GLY A 117 1.98 7.17 7.62
C GLY A 117 0.96 8.20 7.11
N PRO A 118 0.94 8.44 5.80
CA PRO A 118 0.22 9.58 5.24
C PRO A 118 -1.28 9.35 5.13
N VAL A 119 -2.03 10.38 5.50
CA VAL A 119 -3.45 10.58 5.26
C VAL A 119 -3.61 11.90 4.52
N THR A 120 -4.59 11.98 3.63
CA THR A 120 -4.91 13.20 2.90
C THR A 120 -6.37 13.56 3.06
N PHE A 121 -6.61 14.82 3.40
CA PHE A 121 -7.91 15.45 3.50
C PHE A 121 -8.09 16.36 2.30
N VAL A 122 -9.20 16.19 1.58
CA VAL A 122 -9.58 17.06 0.47
C VAL A 122 -10.89 17.74 0.82
N GLU A 123 -10.80 18.97 1.29
CA GLU A 123 -11.96 19.83 1.56
C GLU A 123 -12.46 20.45 0.25
N SER A 124 -13.77 20.36 0.02
CA SER A 124 -14.45 21.06 -1.07
C SER A 124 -14.94 22.42 -0.56
N VAL A 125 -14.23 23.49 -0.93
CA VAL A 125 -14.44 24.83 -0.39
C VAL A 125 -15.66 25.48 -1.04
N GLY A 126 -16.54 26.11 -0.24
CA GLY A 126 -17.66 26.89 -0.76
C GLY A 126 -18.74 26.12 -1.52
N SER A 127 -18.81 24.80 -1.37
CA SER A 127 -19.77 23.99 -2.12
C SER A 127 -21.22 24.35 -1.77
N ALA A 128 -22.00 24.77 -2.78
CA ALA A 128 -23.39 25.21 -2.61
C ALA A 128 -24.42 24.05 -2.65
N VAL A 129 -23.98 22.85 -3.01
CA VAL A 129 -24.83 21.67 -3.22
C VAL A 129 -24.31 20.52 -2.36
N LYS A 130 -25.17 19.54 -2.02
CA LYS A 130 -24.71 18.28 -1.44
C LYS A 130 -23.73 17.63 -2.43
N ASN A 131 -22.45 17.64 -2.08
CA ASN A 131 -21.37 17.05 -2.87
C ASN A 131 -20.98 15.67 -2.31
N ASP A 132 -20.19 14.95 -3.09
CA ASP A 132 -19.61 13.65 -2.74
C ASP A 132 -18.12 13.85 -2.42
N PRO A 133 -17.72 13.98 -1.13
CA PRO A 133 -16.33 14.28 -0.78
C PRO A 133 -15.31 13.27 -1.33
N SER A 134 -15.67 11.99 -1.38
CA SER A 134 -14.84 10.94 -2.00
C SER A 134 -14.57 11.20 -3.50
N TYR A 135 -15.47 11.90 -4.18
CA TYR A 135 -15.29 12.29 -5.58
C TYR A 135 -14.28 13.43 -5.73
N SER A 136 -14.26 14.39 -4.80
CA SER A 136 -13.24 15.45 -4.75
C SER A 136 -11.83 14.85 -4.65
N VAL A 137 -11.63 13.80 -3.85
CA VAL A 137 -10.36 13.06 -3.79
C VAL A 137 -9.98 12.49 -5.16
N ARG A 138 -10.94 11.94 -5.92
CA ARG A 138 -10.68 11.39 -7.26
C ARG A 138 -10.19 12.47 -8.23
N ILE A 139 -10.85 13.63 -8.25
CA ILE A 139 -10.50 14.76 -9.12
C ILE A 139 -9.09 15.25 -8.78
N VAL A 140 -8.85 15.60 -7.52
CA VAL A 140 -7.55 16.14 -7.07
C VAL A 140 -6.44 15.16 -7.38
N ARG A 141 -6.63 13.88 -7.08
CA ARG A 141 -5.66 12.82 -7.39
C ARG A 141 -5.35 12.73 -8.89
N ALA A 142 -6.38 12.70 -9.74
CA ALA A 142 -6.21 12.57 -11.18
C ALA A 142 -5.47 13.78 -11.77
N PHE A 143 -5.80 14.98 -11.29
CA PHE A 143 -5.14 16.22 -11.67
C PHE A 143 -3.66 16.23 -11.26
N LEU A 144 -3.36 15.99 -9.96
CA LEU A 144 -1.99 15.97 -9.46
C LEU A 144 -1.14 14.89 -10.14
N GLU A 145 -1.69 13.70 -10.38
CA GLU A 145 -0.99 12.66 -11.14
C GLU A 145 -0.63 13.12 -12.55
N ALA A 146 -1.53 13.83 -13.24
CA ALA A 146 -1.29 14.34 -14.58
C ALA A 146 -0.24 15.47 -14.59
N GLU A 147 -0.30 16.41 -13.65
CA GLU A 147 0.64 17.54 -13.58
C GLU A 147 2.05 17.08 -13.18
N PHE A 148 2.20 16.25 -12.15
CA PHE A 148 3.51 15.76 -11.72
C PHE A 148 4.20 14.87 -12.78
N LYS A 149 3.43 14.19 -13.64
CA LYS A 149 3.99 13.48 -14.80
C LYS A 149 4.61 14.41 -15.84
N LYS A 150 4.14 15.66 -15.96
CA LYS A 150 4.66 16.65 -16.93
C LYS A 150 5.91 17.38 -16.43
N LEU A 151 6.08 17.50 -15.11
CA LEU A 151 7.19 18.24 -14.52
C LEU A 151 8.55 17.55 -14.72
N GLU A 152 8.58 16.22 -14.86
CA GLU A 152 9.83 15.43 -15.00
C GLU A 152 10.90 15.75 -13.94
N GLU A 153 10.46 16.00 -12.70
CA GLU A 153 11.29 16.46 -11.60
C GLU A 153 11.76 15.36 -10.64
N ASN A 154 12.50 15.76 -9.61
CA ASN A 154 12.97 14.91 -8.53
C ASN A 154 11.85 14.44 -7.57
N VAL A 155 10.64 14.96 -7.72
CA VAL A 155 9.47 14.60 -6.90
C VAL A 155 8.43 13.93 -7.78
N THR A 156 7.84 12.85 -7.27
CA THR A 156 6.72 12.14 -7.91
C THR A 156 5.49 12.16 -7.03
N PHE A 157 4.33 12.44 -7.61
CA PHE A 157 3.06 12.26 -6.90
C PHE A 157 2.67 10.78 -6.89
N GLU A 158 2.40 10.26 -5.70
CA GLU A 158 1.99 8.88 -5.46
C GLU A 158 0.73 8.82 -4.60
N TYR A 159 0.01 7.72 -4.67
CA TYR A 159 -1.19 7.52 -3.87
C TYR A 159 -1.52 6.04 -3.66
N LEU A 160 -2.26 5.74 -2.60
CA LEU A 160 -2.94 4.46 -2.41
C LEU A 160 -4.40 4.62 -2.89
N GLY A 161 -4.79 3.93 -3.98
CA GLY A 161 -6.06 4.25 -4.64
C GLY A 161 -6.68 3.14 -5.50
N PRO A 162 -8.03 3.10 -5.63
CA PRO A 162 -9.05 3.99 -5.04
C PRO A 162 -9.04 3.95 -3.50
N SER A 163 -9.57 5.00 -2.85
CA SER A 163 -9.48 5.10 -1.39
C SER A 163 -10.17 3.88 -0.73
N PRO A 164 -9.45 3.11 0.11
CA PRO A 164 -10.01 1.98 0.84
C PRO A 164 -10.95 2.42 1.99
N PHE A 165 -10.87 3.69 2.40
CA PHE A 165 -11.74 4.26 3.41
C PHE A 165 -13.05 4.69 2.76
N HIS A 166 -14.08 3.84 2.86
CA HIS A 166 -15.36 4.03 2.18
C HIS A 166 -16.33 4.90 3.00
N ALA A 167 -15.91 6.12 3.33
CA ALA A 167 -16.79 7.10 3.96
C ALA A 167 -16.55 8.53 3.47
N ASN A 168 -17.61 9.34 3.54
CA ASN A 168 -17.61 10.77 3.29
C ASN A 168 -17.67 11.48 4.63
N LEU A 169 -16.78 12.46 4.86
CA LEU A 169 -16.77 13.20 6.11
C LEU A 169 -17.42 14.57 5.93
N PHE A 170 -18.22 14.96 6.92
CA PHE A 170 -18.86 16.26 6.97
C PHE A 170 -18.60 16.89 8.33
N LEU A 171 -18.17 18.16 8.35
CA LEU A 171 -17.94 18.92 9.57
C LEU A 171 -18.96 20.07 9.65
N THR A 172 -19.79 20.07 10.69
CA THR A 172 -20.91 21.00 10.84
C THR A 172 -21.04 21.53 12.27
N GLU A 173 -21.66 22.70 12.42
CA GLU A 173 -21.98 23.25 13.73
C GLU A 173 -23.05 22.41 14.43
N ASN A 174 -22.92 22.26 15.75
CA ASN A 174 -23.92 21.66 16.62
C ASN A 174 -24.85 22.76 17.16
N THR A 175 -26.03 22.91 16.58
CA THR A 175 -27.01 23.93 17.00
C THR A 175 -27.86 23.49 18.20
N GLU A 176 -27.89 22.20 18.53
CA GLU A 176 -28.81 21.63 19.52
C GLU A 176 -28.17 21.36 20.89
N LYS A 177 -26.88 21.02 20.94
CA LYS A 177 -26.16 20.70 22.18
C LYS A 177 -24.93 21.57 22.34
N LYS A 178 -24.88 22.31 23.44
CA LYS A 178 -23.71 23.09 23.88
C LYS A 178 -23.06 22.40 25.08
N GLY A 179 -21.72 22.37 25.12
CA GLY A 179 -20.98 22.16 26.36
C GLY A 179 -20.50 20.75 26.77
N CYS A 180 -20.70 19.66 25.99
CA CYS A 180 -20.27 18.31 26.43
C CYS A 180 -18.94 17.80 25.83
N ALA A 181 -18.72 17.90 24.51
CA ALA A 181 -17.46 17.52 23.83
C ALA A 181 -16.95 18.64 22.91
N MET A 182 -15.68 18.61 22.48
CA MET A 182 -15.18 19.54 21.45
C MET A 182 -15.79 19.21 20.08
N ILE A 183 -15.81 17.93 19.74
CA ILE A 183 -16.46 17.37 18.55
C ILE A 183 -17.26 16.13 18.96
N GLU A 184 -18.46 15.98 18.42
CA GLU A 184 -19.30 14.78 18.46
C GLU A 184 -19.31 14.12 17.07
N CYS A 185 -19.39 12.79 17.00
CA CYS A 185 -19.42 12.05 15.73
C CYS A 185 -20.72 11.25 15.61
N GLU A 186 -21.35 11.32 14.43
CA GLU A 186 -22.53 10.54 14.06
C GLU A 186 -22.28 9.86 12.71
N GLU A 187 -22.45 8.54 12.65
CA GLU A 187 -22.34 7.78 11.41
C GLU A 187 -23.72 7.44 10.84
N ILE A 188 -23.91 7.73 9.55
CA ILE A 188 -25.09 7.38 8.77
C ILE A 188 -24.70 6.31 7.75
N HIS A 189 -25.12 5.08 8.00
CA HIS A 189 -24.86 3.96 7.09
C HIS A 189 -25.68 4.08 5.81
N ALA A 190 -25.01 3.93 4.67
CA ALA A 190 -25.65 3.95 3.36
C ALA A 190 -25.10 2.84 2.46
N ARG A 191 -25.81 2.57 1.35
CA ARG A 191 -25.30 1.64 0.34
C ARG A 191 -24.15 2.31 -0.42
N GLY A 192 -22.92 1.87 -0.14
CA GLY A 192 -21.72 2.41 -0.77
C GLY A 192 -20.83 3.04 0.28
N TYR A 193 -20.71 4.37 0.25
CA TYR A 193 -19.95 5.14 1.24
C TYR A 193 -20.88 5.53 2.39
N ASN A 194 -20.41 5.35 3.62
CA ASN A 194 -21.11 5.88 4.79
C ASN A 194 -20.88 7.40 4.86
N ASP A 195 -21.85 8.13 5.39
CA ASP A 195 -21.67 9.56 5.69
C ASP A 195 -21.33 9.66 7.19
N ILE A 196 -20.21 10.27 7.53
CA ILE A 196 -19.79 10.49 8.92
C ILE A 196 -19.82 11.99 9.19
N ILE A 197 -20.64 12.39 10.16
CA ILE A 197 -20.93 13.78 10.48
C ILE A 197 -20.28 14.12 11.82
N PHE A 198 -19.29 14.99 11.76
CA PHE A 198 -18.66 15.61 12.92
C PHE A 198 -19.38 16.91 13.25
N LYS A 199 -19.86 17.03 14.49
CA LYS A 199 -20.60 18.19 15.00
C LYS A 199 -19.75 18.89 16.06
N TYR A 200 -19.47 20.17 15.88
CA TYR A 200 -18.64 20.95 16.82
C TYR A 200 -19.43 22.07 17.50
N ASP A 201 -19.00 22.49 18.69
CA ASP A 201 -19.57 23.63 19.40
C ASP A 201 -18.85 24.92 18.97
N PRO A 202 -19.51 25.84 18.22
CA PRO A 202 -18.85 27.03 17.69
C PRO A 202 -18.36 28.00 18.77
N GLU A 203 -18.85 27.90 20.02
CA GLU A 203 -18.38 28.75 21.12
C GLU A 203 -17.01 28.34 21.66
N LYS A 204 -16.52 27.14 21.31
CA LYS A 204 -15.24 26.60 21.79
C LYS A 204 -14.05 26.91 20.88
N PHE A 205 -14.30 27.48 19.71
CA PHE A 205 -13.29 27.76 18.71
C PHE A 205 -13.36 29.23 18.28
N THR A 206 -12.21 29.78 17.92
CA THR A 206 -12.07 31.19 17.52
C THR A 206 -12.25 31.39 16.01
N SER A 207 -12.02 30.34 15.21
CA SER A 207 -12.10 30.40 13.75
C SER A 207 -12.44 29.05 13.12
N GLU A 208 -12.93 29.07 11.87
CA GLU A 208 -13.13 27.85 11.08
C GLU A 208 -11.84 27.06 10.82
N GLN A 209 -10.71 27.76 10.73
CA GLN A 209 -9.40 27.12 10.53
C GLN A 209 -9.02 26.30 11.76
N GLU A 210 -9.17 26.89 12.95
CA GLU A 210 -8.89 26.20 14.22
C GLU A 210 -9.76 24.94 14.39
N ILE A 211 -11.04 25.01 13.98
CA ILE A 211 -11.95 23.86 13.99
C ILE A 211 -11.45 22.74 13.07
N TYR A 212 -11.02 23.11 11.85
CA TYR A 212 -10.53 22.15 10.86
C TYR A 212 -9.21 21.50 11.29
N GLU A 213 -8.29 22.28 11.85
CA GLU A 213 -7.02 21.78 12.39
C GLU A 213 -7.21 20.87 13.58
N TYR A 214 -8.09 21.26 14.51
CA TYR A 214 -8.47 20.40 15.64
C TYR A 214 -9.08 19.09 15.13
N PHE A 215 -10.03 19.15 14.19
CA PHE A 215 -10.61 17.97 13.56
C PHE A 215 -9.55 17.04 12.95
N ILE A 216 -8.61 17.56 12.16
CA ILE A 216 -7.54 16.75 11.56
C ILE A 216 -6.71 16.08 12.66
N SER A 217 -6.30 16.82 13.69
CA SER A 217 -5.47 16.29 14.78
C SER A 217 -6.14 15.20 15.61
N GLU A 218 -7.47 15.19 15.64
CA GLU A 218 -8.25 14.18 16.36
C GLU A 218 -8.38 12.87 15.56
N VAL A 219 -8.31 12.94 14.23
CA VAL A 219 -8.64 11.80 13.36
C VAL A 219 -7.48 11.23 12.55
N ASP A 220 -6.40 12.00 12.37
CA ASP A 220 -5.25 11.61 11.54
C ASP A 220 -4.53 10.34 12.03
N GLY A 221 -4.49 10.12 13.35
CA GLY A 221 -3.89 8.94 13.97
C GLY A 221 -4.63 7.66 13.62
N GLU A 222 -5.96 7.64 13.83
CA GLU A 222 -6.81 6.48 13.51
C GLU A 222 -6.81 6.19 12.01
N LEU A 223 -6.93 7.24 11.18
CA LEU A 223 -6.87 7.09 9.72
C LEU A 223 -5.48 6.62 9.27
N GLY A 224 -4.40 7.15 9.84
CA GLY A 224 -3.04 6.74 9.53
C GLY A 224 -2.83 5.26 9.80
N LEU A 225 -3.30 4.78 10.97
CA LEU A 225 -3.26 3.37 11.34
C LEU A 225 -4.10 2.52 10.37
N PHE A 226 -5.32 2.95 10.05
CA PHE A 226 -6.17 2.29 9.05
C PHE A 226 -5.44 2.10 7.72
N TYR A 227 -4.84 3.16 7.18
CA TYR A 227 -4.14 3.12 5.91
C TYR A 227 -2.89 2.23 5.97
N GLU A 228 -2.12 2.24 7.06
CA GLU A 228 -0.97 1.34 7.19
C GLU A 228 -1.40 -0.14 7.24
N ILE A 229 -2.48 -0.46 7.95
CA ILE A 229 -3.04 -1.82 7.95
C ILE A 229 -3.40 -2.25 6.53
N VAL A 230 -4.06 -1.38 5.75
CA VAL A 230 -4.39 -1.67 4.35
C VAL A 230 -3.12 -1.88 3.51
N ARG A 231 -2.10 -1.02 3.66
CA ARG A 231 -0.83 -1.16 2.94
C ARG A 231 -0.14 -2.48 3.27
N LEU A 232 -0.06 -2.86 4.54
CA LEU A 232 0.54 -4.12 4.99
C LEU A 232 -0.18 -5.33 4.41
N LYS A 233 -1.53 -5.34 4.42
CA LYS A 233 -2.33 -6.40 3.79
C LYS A 233 -2.06 -6.52 2.31
N ASN A 234 -1.98 -5.39 1.60
CA ASN A 234 -1.68 -5.38 0.17
C ASN A 234 -0.26 -5.88 -0.13
N ARG A 235 0.74 -5.54 0.72
CA ARG A 235 2.11 -6.10 0.62
C ARG A 235 2.09 -7.61 0.75
N GLN A 236 1.44 -8.14 1.78
CA GLN A 236 1.31 -9.59 2.01
C GLN A 236 0.60 -10.30 0.85
N ASN A 237 -0.49 -9.72 0.33
CA ASN A 237 -1.19 -10.27 -0.84
C ASN A 237 -0.32 -10.30 -2.11
N ASN A 238 0.48 -9.26 -2.34
CA ASN A 238 1.40 -9.22 -3.48
C ASN A 238 2.52 -10.26 -3.36
N ALA A 239 3.13 -10.38 -2.17
CA ALA A 239 4.14 -11.40 -1.91
C ALA A 239 3.55 -12.82 -2.07
N TRP A 240 2.36 -13.08 -1.51
CA TRP A 240 1.67 -14.35 -1.69
C TRP A 240 1.36 -14.67 -3.15
N ARG A 241 0.94 -13.68 -3.94
CA ARG A 241 0.67 -13.86 -5.38
C ARG A 241 1.93 -14.35 -6.12
N GLN A 242 3.10 -13.77 -5.84
CA GLN A 242 4.36 -14.21 -6.43
C GLN A 242 4.67 -15.67 -6.08
N ILE A 243 4.54 -16.05 -4.80
CA ILE A 243 4.72 -17.44 -4.36
C ILE A 243 3.72 -18.37 -5.06
N SER A 244 2.45 -17.96 -5.16
CA SER A 244 1.40 -18.74 -5.82
C SER A 244 1.68 -18.94 -7.32
N GLU A 245 2.18 -17.91 -8.01
CA GLU A 245 2.60 -18.00 -9.41
C GLU A 245 3.78 -18.97 -9.57
N ASN A 246 4.77 -18.91 -8.68
CA ASN A 246 5.89 -19.84 -8.63
C ASN A 246 5.42 -21.29 -8.42
N VAL A 247 4.51 -21.52 -7.47
CA VAL A 247 3.89 -22.84 -7.22
C VAL A 247 3.09 -23.33 -8.43
N GLN A 248 2.34 -22.46 -9.10
CA GLN A 248 1.58 -22.83 -10.30
C GLN A 248 2.49 -23.21 -11.46
N SER A 249 3.63 -22.52 -11.63
CA SER A 249 4.62 -22.84 -12.66
C SER A 249 5.19 -24.26 -12.50
N LEU A 250 5.35 -24.74 -11.26
CA LEU A 250 5.80 -26.11 -10.97
C LEU A 250 4.80 -27.17 -11.43
N LYS A 251 3.50 -26.90 -11.32
CA LYS A 251 2.44 -27.85 -11.72
C LYS A 251 2.41 -28.10 -13.23
N GLN A 252 2.81 -27.12 -14.03
CA GLN A 252 2.76 -27.21 -15.50
C GLN A 252 3.89 -28.08 -16.10
N VAL A 253 4.96 -28.37 -15.35
CA VAL A 253 6.16 -29.05 -15.85
C VAL A 253 6.02 -30.60 -15.86
N GLU A 254 4.96 -31.17 -15.29
CA GLU A 254 4.82 -32.63 -15.10
C GLU A 254 4.47 -33.47 -16.37
N LEU A 255 4.40 -32.88 -17.58
CA LEU A 255 3.88 -33.56 -18.79
C LEU A 255 4.92 -34.04 -19.84
N GLY A 256 6.20 -34.22 -19.48
CA GLY A 256 7.27 -34.59 -20.46
C GLY A 256 7.94 -35.96 -20.24
N GLY A 257 8.06 -36.77 -21.32
CA GLY A 257 8.61 -38.14 -21.30
C GLY A 257 10.12 -38.31 -20.99
N LEU A 258 10.51 -39.59 -20.84
CA LEU A 258 11.84 -40.10 -20.42
C LEU A 258 12.97 -39.85 -21.45
N ARG A 259 13.62 -38.68 -21.38
CA ARG A 259 14.90 -38.39 -22.07
C ARG A 259 15.94 -37.88 -21.07
N TRP A 260 17.24 -37.93 -21.35
CA TRP A 260 18.28 -37.40 -20.43
C TRP A 260 18.04 -35.92 -20.05
N TRP A 261 17.48 -35.13 -20.98
CA TRP A 261 17.01 -33.77 -20.73
C TRP A 261 15.93 -33.68 -19.63
N SER A 262 15.15 -34.74 -19.41
CA SER A 262 14.16 -34.82 -18.31
C SER A 262 14.83 -34.94 -16.94
N PHE A 263 16.04 -35.54 -16.84
CA PHE A 263 16.80 -35.61 -15.60
C PHE A 263 17.29 -34.22 -15.17
N LEU A 264 17.93 -33.46 -16.07
CA LEU A 264 18.37 -32.09 -15.78
C LEU A 264 17.19 -31.16 -15.45
N LYS A 265 16.06 -31.30 -16.17
CA LYS A 265 14.82 -30.56 -15.87
C LYS A 265 14.29 -30.89 -14.48
N LYS A 266 14.27 -32.16 -14.07
CA LYS A 266 13.85 -32.60 -12.74
C LYS A 266 14.77 -32.10 -11.63
N TYR A 267 16.09 -32.08 -11.85
CA TYR A 267 17.03 -31.51 -10.88
C TYR A 267 16.82 -30.00 -10.70
N LYS A 268 16.64 -29.26 -11.79
CA LYS A 268 16.28 -27.83 -11.73
C LYS A 268 14.95 -27.61 -11.00
N GLN A 269 13.96 -28.47 -11.25
CA GLN A 269 12.67 -28.43 -10.58
C GLN A 269 12.78 -28.67 -9.07
N LEU A 270 13.61 -29.63 -8.62
CA LEU A 270 13.90 -29.86 -7.20
C LEU A 270 14.50 -28.63 -6.53
N ARG A 271 15.47 -27.98 -7.18
CA ARG A 271 16.05 -26.73 -6.67
C ARG A 271 14.97 -25.65 -6.51
N ASN A 272 14.17 -25.43 -7.56
CA ASN A 272 13.07 -24.47 -7.50
C ASN A 272 12.04 -24.81 -6.41
N GLN A 273 11.75 -26.09 -6.17
CA GLN A 273 10.85 -26.52 -5.08
C GLN A 273 11.41 -26.13 -3.71
N ARG A 274 12.71 -26.36 -3.47
CA ARG A 274 13.37 -25.95 -2.21
C ARG A 274 13.36 -24.45 -2.02
N ASP A 275 13.65 -23.70 -3.08
CA ASP A 275 13.62 -22.25 -3.05
C ASP A 275 12.21 -21.74 -2.66
N ILE A 276 11.16 -22.30 -3.26
CA ILE A 276 9.76 -21.97 -2.92
C ILE A 276 9.39 -22.39 -1.49
N ILE A 277 9.86 -23.54 -0.99
CA ILE A 277 9.64 -23.95 0.40
C ILE A 277 10.27 -22.93 1.36
N ASN A 278 11.48 -22.46 1.06
CA ASN A 278 12.14 -21.43 1.87
C ASN A 278 11.37 -20.10 1.81
N GLU A 279 10.93 -19.67 0.63
CA GLU A 279 10.07 -18.48 0.46
C GLU A 279 8.79 -18.59 1.28
N LEU A 280 8.14 -19.77 1.30
CA LEU A 280 6.94 -20.02 2.10
C LEU A 280 7.19 -19.88 3.61
N TYR A 281 8.32 -20.39 4.13
CA TYR A 281 8.66 -20.24 5.53
C TYR A 281 9.03 -18.81 5.91
N GLN A 282 9.77 -18.12 5.05
CA GLN A 282 10.08 -16.71 5.24
C GLN A 282 8.77 -15.89 5.28
N PHE A 283 7.89 -16.08 4.29
CA PHE A 283 6.60 -15.44 4.23
C PHE A 283 5.73 -15.75 5.47
N LYS A 284 5.75 -16.98 5.99
CA LYS A 284 5.04 -17.35 7.22
C LYS A 284 5.51 -16.51 8.41
N ALA A 285 6.83 -16.46 8.64
CA ALA A 285 7.43 -15.73 9.74
C ALA A 285 7.15 -14.21 9.63
N GLU A 286 7.28 -13.65 8.43
CA GLU A 286 6.98 -12.24 8.16
C GLU A 286 5.50 -11.92 8.39
N ASN A 287 4.58 -12.74 7.87
CA ASN A 287 3.14 -12.54 8.03
C ASN A 287 2.68 -12.68 9.50
N GLU A 288 3.24 -13.62 10.27
CA GLU A 288 2.99 -13.74 11.71
C GLU A 288 3.50 -12.51 12.48
N GLY A 289 4.70 -12.04 12.16
CA GLY A 289 5.29 -10.82 12.74
C GLY A 289 4.44 -9.58 12.47
N VAL A 290 4.04 -9.37 11.21
CA VAL A 290 3.18 -8.24 10.82
C VAL A 290 1.82 -8.30 11.52
N ARG A 291 1.19 -9.47 11.62
CA ARG A 291 -0.09 -9.62 12.33
C ARG A 291 0.02 -9.25 13.80
N LYS A 292 1.07 -9.71 14.48
CA LYS A 292 1.32 -9.39 15.89
C LYS A 292 1.57 -7.89 16.08
N GLN A 293 2.38 -7.30 15.21
CA GLN A 293 2.66 -5.85 15.24
C GLN A 293 1.39 -5.02 15.03
N VAL A 294 0.55 -5.37 14.05
CA VAL A 294 -0.72 -4.68 13.82
C VAL A 294 -1.63 -4.79 15.04
N GLN A 295 -1.75 -5.99 15.62
CA GLN A 295 -2.56 -6.18 16.83
C GLN A 295 -2.06 -5.30 17.98
N GLU A 296 -0.74 -5.27 18.21
CA GLU A 296 -0.13 -4.41 19.24
C GLU A 296 -0.39 -2.91 18.98
N TRP A 297 -0.34 -2.46 17.72
CA TRP A 297 -0.66 -1.07 17.37
C TRP A 297 -2.13 -0.73 17.58
N VAL A 298 -3.05 -1.61 17.20
CA VAL A 298 -4.49 -1.42 17.40
C VAL A 298 -4.80 -1.40 18.90
N ASP A 299 -4.22 -2.33 19.66
CA ASP A 299 -4.41 -2.38 21.11
C ASP A 299 -3.83 -1.13 21.80
N ASP A 300 -2.64 -0.65 21.45
CA ASP A 300 -2.09 0.59 22.03
C ASP A 300 -2.94 1.82 21.67
N ALA A 301 -3.39 1.93 20.41
CA ALA A 301 -4.21 3.05 19.95
C ALA A 301 -5.53 3.19 20.73
N TYR A 302 -6.17 2.07 21.07
CA TYR A 302 -7.48 2.04 21.74
C TYR A 302 -7.43 1.62 23.22
N SER A 303 -6.24 1.39 23.79
CA SER A 303 -6.09 1.09 25.23
C SER A 303 -6.27 2.34 26.11
N LYS A 304 -6.05 3.52 25.53
CA LYS A 304 -6.12 4.81 26.24
C LYS A 304 -7.57 5.32 26.19
N GLN A 305 -8.01 5.97 27.27
CA GLN A 305 -9.34 6.62 27.33
C GLN A 305 -9.36 7.94 26.54
N LEU A 306 -9.02 7.87 25.26
CA LEU A 306 -9.11 8.99 24.32
C LEU A 306 -10.45 8.93 23.58
N ALA A 307 -10.82 10.04 22.92
CA ALA A 307 -11.92 10.01 21.97
C ALA A 307 -11.55 9.07 20.81
N VAL A 308 -12.54 8.33 20.32
CA VAL A 308 -12.38 7.31 19.30
C VAL A 308 -13.50 7.47 18.29
N TYR A 309 -13.16 7.55 17.01
CA TYR A 309 -14.09 7.84 15.94
C TYR A 309 -14.18 6.74 14.89
N PHE A 310 -13.10 5.97 14.67
CA PHE A 310 -12.96 5.00 13.58
C PHE A 310 -12.48 3.62 14.03
N GLU A 311 -12.58 3.29 15.32
CA GLU A 311 -12.17 1.98 15.86
C GLU A 311 -12.80 0.81 15.11
N ASP A 312 -14.10 0.88 14.80
CA ASP A 312 -14.77 -0.16 14.03
C ASP A 312 -14.14 -0.34 12.64
N TYR A 313 -13.75 0.74 11.96
CA TYR A 313 -13.08 0.67 10.66
C TYR A 313 -11.70 0.01 10.76
N VAL A 314 -10.94 0.36 11.80
CA VAL A 314 -9.60 -0.17 12.05
C VAL A 314 -9.66 -1.65 12.44
N ARG A 315 -10.45 -2.01 13.45
CA ARG A 315 -10.61 -3.39 13.92
C ARG A 315 -11.22 -4.30 12.86
N ASN A 316 -12.17 -3.81 12.06
CA ASN A 316 -12.70 -4.59 10.93
C ASN A 316 -11.62 -4.87 9.88
N ASN A 317 -10.66 -3.96 9.67
CA ASN A 317 -9.56 -4.20 8.73
C ASN A 317 -8.51 -5.15 9.28
N GLU A 318 -8.20 -5.05 10.57
CA GLU A 318 -7.37 -5.98 11.33
C GLU A 318 -7.97 -7.41 11.29
N ALA A 319 -9.24 -7.57 11.63
CA ALA A 319 -9.91 -8.88 11.65
C ALA A 319 -9.93 -9.56 10.28
N LYS A 320 -9.88 -8.78 9.19
CA LYS A 320 -9.85 -9.25 7.79
C LYS A 320 -8.44 -9.50 7.26
N PHE A 321 -7.44 -9.74 8.10
CA PHE A 321 -6.11 -10.16 7.63
C PHE A 321 -6.20 -11.51 6.91
N PRO A 322 -5.72 -11.62 5.65
CA PRO A 322 -5.87 -12.85 4.87
C PRO A 322 -5.13 -14.03 5.52
N SER A 323 -5.76 -15.20 5.57
CA SER A 323 -5.11 -16.47 5.91
C SER A 323 -4.57 -17.14 4.65
N TYR A 324 -3.31 -17.58 4.69
CA TYR A 324 -2.66 -18.21 3.55
C TYR A 324 -2.45 -19.71 3.81
N PRO A 325 -2.69 -20.61 2.83
CA PRO A 325 -2.58 -22.07 3.00
C PRO A 325 -1.11 -22.56 2.97
N ILE A 326 -0.22 -21.92 3.73
CA ILE A 326 1.23 -22.16 3.70
C ILE A 326 1.57 -23.61 4.02
N ASP A 327 0.99 -24.17 5.08
CA ASP A 327 1.31 -25.53 5.53
C ASP A 327 0.86 -26.58 4.52
N ALA A 328 -0.33 -26.42 3.94
CA ALA A 328 -0.85 -27.31 2.89
C ALA A 328 0.01 -27.29 1.62
N ILE A 329 0.45 -26.11 1.17
CA ILE A 329 1.34 -26.00 0.00
C ILE A 329 2.72 -26.58 0.32
N SER A 330 3.25 -26.31 1.52
CA SER A 330 4.54 -26.83 1.96
C SER A 330 4.54 -28.37 2.02
N GLU A 331 3.47 -28.97 2.54
CA GLU A 331 3.30 -30.43 2.57
C GLU A 331 3.24 -31.02 1.16
N TRP A 332 2.47 -30.40 0.26
CA TRP A 332 2.41 -30.81 -1.15
C TRP A 332 3.78 -30.72 -1.85
N LEU A 333 4.53 -29.63 -1.64
CA LEU A 333 5.87 -29.47 -2.19
C LEU A 333 6.83 -30.52 -1.66
N ARG A 334 6.83 -30.80 -0.35
CA ARG A 334 7.66 -31.84 0.27
C ARG A 334 7.32 -33.24 -0.25
N HIS A 335 6.04 -33.54 -0.45
CA HIS A 335 5.61 -34.81 -1.05
C HIS A 335 6.17 -34.97 -2.48
N ASN A 336 6.10 -33.92 -3.29
CA ASN A 336 6.64 -33.92 -4.65
C ASN A 336 8.17 -33.98 -4.68
N GLU A 337 8.85 -33.31 -3.74
CA GLU A 337 10.29 -33.39 -3.57
C GLU A 337 10.71 -34.84 -3.28
N ALA A 338 10.07 -35.49 -2.31
CA ALA A 338 10.34 -36.88 -1.95
C ALA A 338 10.12 -37.84 -3.14
N ARG A 339 9.07 -37.65 -3.94
CA ARG A 339 8.82 -38.42 -5.16
C ARG A 339 9.91 -38.20 -6.21
N SER A 340 10.37 -36.96 -6.37
CA SER A 340 11.39 -36.58 -7.33
C SER A 340 12.78 -37.11 -6.95
N ILE A 341 13.13 -37.08 -5.65
CA ILE A 341 14.35 -37.68 -5.10
C ILE A 341 14.37 -39.18 -5.39
N LYS A 342 13.29 -39.91 -5.07
CA LYS A 342 13.18 -41.35 -5.38
C LYS A 342 13.38 -41.66 -6.86
N TYR A 343 12.83 -40.83 -7.74
CA TYR A 343 13.02 -40.99 -9.19
C TYR A 343 14.49 -40.79 -9.62
N ILE A 344 15.17 -39.79 -9.03
CA ILE A 344 16.60 -39.54 -9.28
C ILE A 344 17.44 -40.69 -8.77
N GLU A 345 17.19 -41.18 -7.55
CA GLU A 345 17.87 -42.34 -6.98
C GLU A 345 17.74 -43.57 -7.89
N LEU A 346 16.53 -43.90 -8.34
CA LEU A 346 16.29 -45.00 -9.28
C LEU A 346 17.01 -44.79 -10.62
N SER A 347 17.06 -43.56 -11.11
CA SER A 347 17.78 -43.23 -12.36
C SER A 347 19.28 -43.40 -12.21
N ILE A 348 19.86 -42.97 -11.09
CA ILE A 348 21.28 -43.16 -10.76
C ILE A 348 21.58 -44.65 -10.66
N ILE A 349 20.78 -45.42 -9.92
CA ILE A 349 20.94 -46.88 -9.80
C ILE A 349 20.91 -47.55 -11.18
N PHE A 350 19.96 -47.18 -12.04
CA PHE A 350 19.86 -47.71 -13.40
C PHE A 350 21.08 -47.36 -14.25
N ILE A 351 21.52 -46.10 -14.23
CA ILE A 351 22.73 -45.66 -14.95
C ILE A 351 23.97 -46.40 -14.43
N SER A 352 24.16 -46.49 -13.12
CA SER A 352 25.25 -47.25 -12.50
C SER A 352 25.22 -48.72 -12.90
N SER A 353 24.03 -49.34 -12.99
CA SER A 353 23.87 -50.73 -13.43
C SER A 353 24.23 -50.92 -14.91
N LEU A 354 23.87 -49.98 -15.78
CA LEU A 354 24.25 -49.99 -17.19
C LEU A 354 25.77 -49.85 -17.36
N PHE A 355 26.39 -48.88 -16.68
CA PHE A 355 27.84 -48.71 -16.72
C PHE A 355 28.58 -49.92 -16.14
N GLY A 356 28.12 -50.47 -15.02
CA GLY A 356 28.67 -51.69 -14.45
C GLY A 356 28.58 -52.88 -15.41
N GLY A 357 27.45 -53.04 -16.10
CA GLY A 357 27.26 -54.08 -17.12
C GLY A 357 28.12 -53.89 -18.37
N VAL A 358 28.31 -52.65 -18.83
CA VAL A 358 29.20 -52.32 -19.96
C VAL A 358 30.66 -52.58 -19.59
N ILE A 359 31.10 -52.15 -18.42
CA ILE A 359 32.47 -52.40 -17.94
C ILE A 359 32.71 -53.90 -17.73
N GLY A 360 31.75 -54.60 -17.13
CA GLY A 360 31.82 -56.05 -16.92
C GLY A 360 31.86 -56.84 -18.22
N SER A 361 31.06 -56.45 -19.22
CA SER A 361 31.07 -57.09 -20.55
C SER A 361 32.38 -56.79 -21.32
N LEU A 362 32.90 -55.57 -21.27
CA LEU A 362 34.21 -55.23 -21.84
C LEU A 362 35.35 -56.01 -21.18
N LEU A 363 35.34 -56.15 -19.85
CA LEU A 363 36.32 -56.98 -19.12
C LEU A 363 36.22 -58.45 -19.52
N THR A 364 35.01 -58.97 -19.69
CA THR A 364 34.78 -60.36 -20.13
C THR A 364 35.33 -60.60 -21.53
N ILE A 365 35.08 -59.66 -22.46
CA ILE A 365 35.62 -59.72 -23.84
C ILE A 365 37.15 -59.64 -23.82
N LEU A 366 37.74 -58.76 -23.01
CA LEU A 366 39.20 -58.63 -22.88
C LEU A 366 39.86 -59.85 -22.26
N LEU A 367 39.17 -60.55 -21.34
CA LEU A 367 39.67 -61.77 -20.72
C LEU A 367 39.50 -63.00 -21.65
N GLN A 368 38.44 -63.07 -22.44
CA GLN A 368 38.23 -64.14 -23.43
C GLN A 368 39.12 -63.98 -24.68
N GLY A 369 39.51 -62.77 -25.06
CA GLY A 369 40.42 -62.52 -26.18
C GLY A 369 41.92 -62.74 -25.88
N ARG A 370 42.24 -63.27 -24.69
CA ARG A 370 43.62 -63.52 -24.22
C ARG A 370 43.96 -65.00 -24.04
N GLU A 371 43.03 -65.89 -24.36
CA GLU A 371 43.29 -67.30 -24.69
C GLU A 371 43.50 -67.43 -26.20
#